data_AF-A0A5T5SUZ0-F1
#
_entry.id   AF-A0A5T5SUZ0-F1
#
_cell.length_a   1.000
_cell.length_b   1.000
_cell.length_c   1.000
_cell.angle_alpha   90.00
_cell.angle_beta   90.00
_cell.angle_gamma   90.00
#
_symmetry.space_group_name_H-M   'P 1'
#
loop_
_entity.id
_entity.type
_entity.pdbx_description
1 polymer ?
#
loop_
_entity_poly.entity_id
_entity_poly.type
_entity_poly.pdbx_seq_one_letter_code
_entity_poly.pdbx_strand_id
1 'polypeptide(L)' 'SVRVGGAIQLNIEGYSLPQIMEMGNWSNEEMVMRYIRNIEAGKKAMIKLMRNAFDE' A
#
# COMPACT_ATOMS: atom_id res chain seq x y z
N SER A 1 5.24 12.51 -7.04
CA SER A 1 4.29 13.63 -7.16
C SER A 1 3.48 13.73 -5.87
N VAL A 2 2.90 14.90 -5.57
CA VAL A 2 2.06 15.10 -4.36
C VAL A 2 0.91 14.10 -4.32
N ARG A 3 0.25 13.86 -5.47
CA ARG A 3 -0.87 12.91 -5.59
C ARG A 3 -0.48 11.47 -5.23
N VAL A 4 0.70 10.99 -5.65
CA VAL A 4 1.20 9.66 -5.29
C VAL A 4 1.56 9.58 -3.81
N GLY A 5 2.19 10.62 -3.26
CA GLY A 5 2.49 10.71 -1.83
C GLY A 5 1.22 10.68 -0.96
N GLY A 6 0.17 11.38 -1.39
CA GLY A 6 -1.13 11.35 -0.72
C GLY A 6 -1.77 9.97 -0.69
N ALA A 7 -1.76 9.23 -1.82
CA ALA A 7 -2.25 7.85 -1.86
C ALA A 7 -1.52 6.93 -0.86
N ILE A 8 -0.20 7.09 -0.78
CA ILE A 8 0.65 6.33 0.14
C ILE A 8 0.29 6.67 1.59
N GLN A 9 0.18 7.95 1.93
CA GLN A 9 -0.15 8.41 3.28
C GLN A 9 -1.54 7.93 3.72
N LEU A 10 -2.55 8.02 2.85
CA LEU A 10 -3.90 7.53 3.14
C LEU A 10 -3.92 6.01 3.39
N ASN A 11 -3.14 5.23 2.63
CA ASN A 11 -3.00 3.79 2.88
C ASN A 11 -2.32 3.49 4.23
N ILE A 12 -1.34 4.30 4.63
CA ILE A 12 -0.69 4.18 5.94
C ILE A 12 -1.69 4.49 7.06
N GLU A 13 -2.55 5.48 6.87
CA GLU A 13 -3.62 5.86 7.81
C GLU A 13 -4.80 4.88 7.83
N GLY A 14 -4.79 3.86 6.97
CA GLY A 14 -5.77 2.78 6.98
C GLY A 14 -7.04 3.05 6.16
N TYR A 15 -7.02 4.06 5.29
CA TYR A 15 -8.10 4.24 4.32
C TYR A 15 -8.15 3.09 3.34
N SER A 16 -9.37 2.71 2.96
CA SER A 16 -9.61 1.64 1.98
C SER A 16 -9.26 2.09 0.56
N LEU A 17 -8.99 1.13 -0.33
CA LEU A 17 -8.67 1.40 -1.73
C LEU A 17 -9.75 2.26 -2.44
N PRO A 18 -11.06 2.01 -2.29
CA PRO A 18 -12.09 2.88 -2.86
C PRO A 18 -12.02 4.32 -2.37
N GLN A 19 -11.78 4.55 -1.07
CA GLN A 19 -11.65 5.89 -0.50
C GLN A 19 -10.45 6.64 -1.08
N ILE A 20 -9.31 5.97 -1.20
CA ILE A 20 -8.11 6.55 -1.81
C ILE A 20 -8.38 6.92 -3.27
N MET A 21 -9.03 6.02 -4.02
CA MET A 21 -9.40 6.27 -5.41
C MET A 21 -10.31 7.47 -5.58
N GLU A 22 -11.34 7.59 -4.75
CA GLU A 22 -12.27 8.72 -4.75
C GLU A 22 -11.53 10.03 -4.44
N MET A 23 -10.77 10.07 -3.34
CA MET A 23 -10.11 11.28 -2.87
C MET A 23 -9.07 11.83 -3.85
N GLY A 24 -8.35 10.96 -4.56
CA GLY A 24 -7.41 11.40 -5.57
C GLY A 24 -7.89 11.21 -6.99
N ASN A 25 -9.18 10.96 -7.22
CA ASN A 25 -9.82 10.86 -8.54
C ASN A 25 -9.13 9.87 -9.49
N TRP A 26 -8.87 8.65 -9.04
CA TRP A 26 -8.34 7.56 -9.87
C TRP A 26 -9.46 6.66 -10.37
N SER A 27 -9.46 6.34 -11.67
CA SER A 27 -10.38 5.38 -12.27
C SER A 27 -9.82 3.96 -12.37
N ASN A 28 -8.51 3.78 -12.10
CA ASN A 28 -7.82 2.50 -12.24
C ASN A 28 -7.24 2.05 -10.89
N GLU A 29 -7.82 0.99 -10.33
CA GLU A 29 -7.37 0.34 -9.09
C GLU A 29 -5.93 -0.15 -9.15
N GLU A 30 -5.54 -0.80 -10.24
CA GLU A 30 -4.21 -1.37 -10.42
C GLU A 30 -3.13 -0.30 -10.31
N MET A 31 -3.40 0.91 -10.82
CA MET A 31 -2.50 2.05 -10.71
C MET A 31 -2.28 2.46 -9.25
N VAL A 32 -3.35 2.59 -8.47
CA VAL A 32 -3.24 2.94 -7.04
C VAL A 32 -2.54 1.82 -6.27
N MET A 33 -2.88 0.57 -6.55
CA MET A 33 -2.23 -0.60 -5.96
C MET A 33 -0.72 -0.62 -6.24
N ARG A 34 -0.26 -0.22 -7.43
CA ARG A 34 1.18 -0.12 -7.74
C ARG A 34 1.89 0.89 -6.84
N TYR A 35 1.27 2.02 -6.50
CA TYR A 35 1.88 3.04 -5.65
C TYR A 35 2.00 2.60 -4.18
N ILE A 36 0.99 1.89 -3.67
CA ILE A 36 0.96 1.46 -2.26
C ILE A 36 1.64 0.10 -2.02
N ARG A 37 1.90 -0.69 -3.08
CA ARG A 37 2.44 -2.06 -3.01
C ARG A 37 3.69 -2.21 -2.15
N ASN A 38 4.64 -1.28 -2.25
CA ASN A 38 5.91 -1.38 -1.53
C ASN A 38 5.74 -1.18 -0.02
N ILE A 39 4.76 -0.39 0.38
CA ILE A 39 4.41 -0.19 1.80
C ILE A 39 3.72 -1.43 2.34
N GLU A 40 2.76 -1.97 1.59
CA GLU A 40 2.06 -3.20 1.96
C GLU A 40 2.97 -4.43 1.97
N ALA A 41 4.00 -4.48 1.13
CA ALA A 41 4.97 -5.57 1.13
C ALA A 41 5.60 -5.78 2.50
N GLY A 42 5.97 -4.71 3.21
CA GLY A 42 6.53 -4.78 4.58
C GLY A 42 5.57 -5.34 5.63
N LYS A 43 4.26 -5.31 5.38
CA LYS A 43 3.21 -5.87 6.26
C LYS A 43 2.88 -7.33 5.94
N LYS A 44 3.41 -7.90 4.85
CA LYS A 44 3.00 -9.25 4.40
C LYS A 44 3.44 -10.33 5.38
N ALA A 45 2.50 -11.20 5.73
CA ALA A 45 2.72 -12.38 6.56
C ALA A 45 3.86 -13.27 6.03
N MET A 46 4.06 -13.33 4.70
CA MET A 46 5.16 -14.08 4.09
C MET A 46 6.55 -13.50 4.40
N ILE A 47 6.71 -12.16 4.44
CA ILE A 47 8.00 -11.54 4.84
C ILE A 47 8.26 -11.81 6.33
N LYS A 48 7.21 -11.75 7.16
CA LYS A 48 7.31 -12.09 8.58
C LYS A 48 7.69 -13.56 8.80
N LEU A 49 7.07 -14.48 8.05
CA LEU A 49 7.39 -15.91 8.09
C LEU A 49 8.83 -16.18 7.62
N MET A 50 9.26 -15.58 6.51
CA MET A 50 10.62 -15.74 6.01
C MET A 50 11.65 -15.19 7.00
N ARG A 51 11.44 -13.99 7.55
CA ARG A 51 12.36 -13.41 8.55
C ARG A 51 12.52 -14.32 9.76
N ASN A 52 11.40 -14.84 10.30
CA ASN A 52 11.45 -15.78 11.41
C ASN A 52 12.19 -17.09 11.07
N ALA A 53 12.10 -17.57 9.83
CA ALA A 53 12.74 -18.81 9.39
C ALA A 53 14.25 -18.67 9.09
N PHE A 54 14.75 -17.45 8.89
CA PHE A 54 16.18 -17.16 8.66
C PHE A 54 16.91 -16.63 9.91
N ASP A 55 16.16 -16.22 10.94
CA ASP A 55 16.68 -15.75 12.23
C ASP A 55 16.83 -16.90 13.27
N GLU A 56 16.58 -18.16 12.88
CA GLU A 56 16.89 -19.41 13.63
C GLU A 56 18.12 -20.13 13.04
#